data_AF-A0A821WT26-F1
#
_entry.id   AF-A0A821WT26-F1
#
_cell.length_a   1.000
_cell.length_b   1.000
_cell.length_c   1.000
_cell.angle_alpha   90.00
_cell.angle_beta   90.00
_cell.angle_gamma   90.00
#
_symmetry.space_group_name_H-M   'P 1'
#
loop_
_entity.id
_entity.type
_entity.pdbx_description
1 polymer ?
#
loop_
_entity_poly.entity_id
_entity_poly.type
_entity_poly.pdbx_seq_one_letter_code
_entity_poly.pdbx_strand_id
1 'polypeptide(L)'
;MIQRQRTTETVDADGHLPEKLRKTYRDEGFILHEDKKLITFAKKTNLYILKQNKYWFAGGRFKVCLNDYYQLFTLHAMMTNAITPLVYGLLIGCLFHFSQCRQVQSKGLTTKYNEDEVFRLNVKELIALAFAPLDQIITSFDLICDQFDDDANDLVEYFEKTCIGEPKRSGTGRKKPQFDHKLWNIHDRVVATVPRSNNSAEGWHNAFARRVAISHPTIVKLGEKIRREQSKFEVDMAKILQGHNIKTKKACYRKLDERITRLVNLFDPTQLDQFLKNMAANVTL
;
A
#
# COMPACT_ATOMS: atom_id res chain seq x y z
N MET A 1 12.58 -10.35 -42.09
CA MET A 1 12.72 -10.00 -40.65
C MET A 1 11.56 -10.61 -39.89
N ILE A 2 11.82 -11.63 -39.08
CA ILE A 2 10.79 -12.29 -38.26
C ILE A 2 10.47 -11.35 -37.09
N GLN A 3 9.34 -10.65 -37.15
CA GLN A 3 8.78 -9.99 -35.97
C GLN A 3 8.40 -11.10 -34.98
N ARG A 4 9.24 -11.30 -33.95
CA ARG A 4 8.84 -12.04 -32.75
C ARG A 4 7.65 -11.30 -32.15
N GLN A 5 6.44 -11.80 -32.39
CA GLN A 5 5.29 -11.46 -31.57
C GLN A 5 5.67 -11.77 -30.11
N ARG A 6 5.87 -10.72 -29.31
CA ARG A 6 5.96 -10.85 -27.86
C ARG A 6 4.57 -11.27 -27.40
N THR A 7 4.37 -12.57 -27.19
CA THR A 7 3.26 -13.06 -26.39
C THR A 7 3.37 -12.40 -25.01
N THR A 8 2.46 -11.47 -24.73
CA THR A 8 2.24 -10.98 -23.37
C THR A 8 1.73 -12.17 -22.58
N GLU A 9 2.59 -12.80 -21.77
CA GLU A 9 2.12 -13.79 -20.82
C GLU A 9 1.06 -13.13 -19.93
N THR A 10 -0.14 -13.70 -19.96
CA THR A 10 -1.31 -13.30 -19.17
C THR A 10 -1.48 -14.29 -18.01
N VAL A 11 -2.29 -13.91 -17.01
CA VAL A 11 -2.87 -14.89 -16.07
C VAL A 11 -3.58 -15.99 -16.86
N ASP A 12 -3.58 -17.22 -16.34
CA ASP A 12 -4.25 -18.34 -17.00
C ASP A 12 -5.77 -18.19 -17.00
N ALA A 13 -6.48 -19.14 -17.63
CA ALA A 13 -7.94 -19.11 -17.78
C ALA A 13 -8.69 -19.07 -16.44
N ASP A 14 -8.05 -19.51 -15.35
CA ASP A 14 -8.60 -19.53 -13.99
C ASP A 14 -8.21 -18.29 -13.17
N GLY A 15 -7.42 -17.39 -13.76
CA GLY A 15 -6.94 -16.16 -13.14
C GLY A 15 -5.69 -16.33 -12.29
N HIS A 16 -5.02 -17.49 -12.36
CA HIS A 16 -3.78 -17.72 -11.63
C HIS A 16 -2.58 -17.08 -12.32
N LEU A 17 -1.62 -16.66 -11.49
CA LEU A 17 -0.35 -16.13 -11.93
C LEU A 17 0.42 -17.16 -12.76
N PRO A 18 1.12 -16.71 -13.82
CA PRO A 18 2.03 -17.55 -14.59
C PRO A 18 3.01 -18.30 -13.69
N GLU A 19 3.28 -19.57 -14.00
CA GLU A 19 4.16 -20.46 -13.23
C GLU A 19 5.52 -19.81 -12.91
N LYS A 20 6.07 -19.05 -13.86
CA LYS A 20 7.34 -18.33 -13.65
C LYS A 20 7.29 -17.40 -12.43
N LEU A 21 6.15 -16.78 -12.13
CA LEU A 21 5.99 -15.86 -11.00
C LEU A 21 5.78 -16.57 -9.68
N ARG A 22 5.39 -17.85 -9.73
CA ARG A 22 5.19 -18.68 -8.55
C ARG A 22 6.51 -19.06 -7.87
N LYS A 23 7.64 -18.82 -8.55
CA LYS A 23 8.98 -19.18 -8.07
C LYS A 23 9.97 -18.02 -8.09
N THR A 24 11.00 -18.07 -7.25
CA THR A 24 12.14 -17.15 -7.31
C THR A 24 13.02 -17.42 -8.53
N TYR A 25 14.09 -16.63 -8.73
CA TYR A 25 15.12 -16.97 -9.74
C TYR A 25 16.01 -18.16 -9.34
N ARG A 26 15.82 -18.71 -8.13
CA ARG A 26 16.47 -19.94 -7.64
C ARG A 26 15.52 -21.15 -7.64
N ASP A 27 14.39 -21.05 -8.35
CA ASP A 27 13.35 -22.09 -8.47
C ASP A 27 12.65 -22.45 -7.14
N GLU A 28 12.67 -21.56 -6.15
CA GLU A 28 11.99 -21.78 -4.86
C GLU A 28 10.60 -21.16 -4.84
N GLY A 29 9.64 -21.80 -4.16
CA GLY A 29 8.26 -21.30 -4.03
C GLY A 29 8.20 -19.89 -3.44
N PHE A 30 7.46 -19.00 -4.13
CA PHE A 30 7.43 -17.57 -3.84
C PHE A 30 6.01 -16.97 -3.73
N ILE A 31 4.97 -17.79 -3.89
CA ILE A 31 3.58 -17.42 -3.62
C ILE A 31 3.16 -18.09 -2.32
N LEU A 32 2.76 -17.26 -1.35
CA LEU A 32 2.25 -17.70 -0.06
C LEU A 32 0.72 -17.88 -0.09
N HIS A 33 0.03 -16.99 -0.80
CA HIS A 33 -1.42 -16.98 -0.93
C HIS A 33 -1.81 -16.37 -2.27
N GLU A 34 -2.86 -16.89 -2.88
CA GLU A 34 -3.41 -16.37 -4.12
C GLU A 34 -4.92 -16.59 -4.13
N ASP A 35 -5.66 -15.48 -4.14
CA ASP A 35 -7.07 -15.47 -4.50
C ASP A 35 -7.41 -14.21 -5.30
N LYS A 36 -8.69 -14.09 -5.66
CA LYS A 36 -9.20 -12.97 -6.46
C LYS A 36 -8.97 -11.60 -5.81
N LYS A 37 -8.83 -11.51 -4.49
CA LYS A 37 -8.72 -10.27 -3.71
C LYS A 37 -7.32 -9.99 -3.17
N LEU A 38 -6.50 -11.03 -2.99
CA LEU A 38 -5.20 -10.94 -2.37
C LEU A 38 -4.22 -11.92 -3.01
N ILE A 39 -3.11 -11.37 -3.52
CA ILE A 39 -1.94 -12.16 -3.89
C ILE A 39 -0.80 -11.80 -2.94
N THR A 40 -0.22 -12.81 -2.29
CA THR A 40 0.92 -12.63 -1.38
C THR A 40 2.16 -13.31 -1.90
N PHE A 41 3.20 -12.52 -2.19
CA PHE A 41 4.53 -13.00 -2.53
C PHE A 41 5.41 -13.02 -1.29
N ALA A 42 5.91 -14.21 -0.94
CA ALA A 42 6.90 -14.42 0.12
C ALA A 42 7.46 -15.84 0.05
N LYS A 43 8.71 -16.02 0.48
CA LYS A 43 9.25 -17.34 0.80
C LYS A 43 8.94 -17.73 2.24
N LYS A 44 8.98 -19.04 2.53
CA LYS A 44 8.98 -19.54 3.93
C LYS A 44 10.11 -18.93 4.77
N THR A 45 11.30 -18.76 4.18
CA THR A 45 12.44 -18.12 4.83
C THR A 45 12.20 -16.65 5.13
N ASN A 46 11.48 -15.93 4.26
CA ASN A 46 11.09 -14.54 4.52
C ASN A 46 10.21 -14.45 5.78
N LEU A 47 9.25 -15.37 5.94
CA LEU A 47 8.39 -15.45 7.12
C LEU A 47 9.16 -15.84 8.37
N TYR A 48 10.12 -16.77 8.26
CA TYR A 48 10.99 -17.12 9.37
C TYR A 48 11.80 -15.91 9.83
N ILE A 49 12.40 -15.16 8.90
CA ILE A 49 13.17 -13.96 9.21
C ILE A 49 12.26 -12.91 9.87
N LEU A 50 11.06 -12.66 9.34
CA LEU A 50 10.07 -11.80 9.99
C LEU A 50 9.81 -12.24 11.42
N LYS A 51 9.52 -13.53 11.66
CA LYS A 51 9.25 -14.08 12.99
C LYS A 51 10.39 -13.83 13.98
N GLN A 52 11.65 -13.89 13.54
CA GLN A 52 12.81 -13.63 14.40
C GLN A 52 13.10 -12.14 14.64
N ASN A 53 12.54 -11.25 13.83
CA ASN A 53 12.81 -9.83 13.91
C ASN A 53 11.93 -9.16 14.98
N LYS A 54 12.58 -8.45 15.91
CA LYS A 54 11.91 -7.69 16.97
C LYS A 54 11.05 -6.53 16.45
N TYR A 55 11.45 -5.92 15.32
CA TYR A 55 10.79 -4.74 14.76
C TYR A 55 10.27 -5.03 13.36
N TRP A 56 8.96 -4.85 13.18
CA TRP A 56 8.28 -4.98 11.89
C TRP A 56 7.85 -3.60 11.42
N PHE A 57 8.00 -3.37 10.12
CA PHE A 57 7.49 -2.15 9.48
C PHE A 57 6.53 -2.56 8.38
N ALA A 58 5.37 -1.91 8.33
CA ALA A 58 4.32 -2.25 7.40
C ALA A 58 3.89 -1.01 6.62
N GLY A 59 3.56 -1.19 5.35
CA GLY A 59 3.13 -0.07 4.55
C GLY A 59 2.48 -0.46 3.25
N GLY A 60 1.57 0.39 2.77
CA GLY A 60 0.97 0.23 1.46
C GLY A 60 1.15 1.45 0.55
N ARG A 61 1.28 1.22 -0.76
CA ARG A 61 1.35 2.27 -1.78
C ARG A 61 0.53 1.94 -3.01
N PHE A 62 0.04 3.00 -3.67
CA PHE A 62 -0.90 2.95 -4.80
C PHE A 62 -0.25 3.21 -6.16
N LYS A 63 0.82 4.01 -6.22
CA LYS A 63 1.45 4.46 -7.49
C LYS A 63 2.04 3.35 -8.36
N VAL A 64 2.08 2.12 -7.88
CA VAL A 64 2.77 0.98 -8.52
C VAL A 64 1.80 -0.18 -8.78
N CYS A 65 0.51 0.04 -8.54
CA CYS A 65 -0.49 -1.00 -8.49
C CYS A 65 -1.19 -1.20 -9.83
N LEU A 66 -1.77 -2.38 -9.97
CA LEU A 66 -2.48 -2.84 -11.16
C LEU A 66 -3.81 -2.09 -11.31
N ASN A 67 -4.47 -2.25 -12.46
CA ASN A 67 -5.85 -1.79 -12.59
C ASN A 67 -6.80 -2.66 -11.75
N ASP A 68 -6.52 -3.96 -11.66
CA ASP A 68 -7.37 -4.90 -10.92
C ASP A 68 -7.01 -4.98 -9.43
N TYR A 69 -5.76 -4.66 -9.06
CA TYR A 69 -5.31 -4.59 -7.67
C TYR A 69 -4.98 -3.17 -7.31
N TYR A 70 -5.57 -2.74 -6.22
CA TYR A 70 -5.66 -1.36 -5.85
C TYR A 70 -4.46 -0.95 -4.97
N GLN A 71 -3.92 -1.84 -4.14
CA GLN A 71 -2.83 -1.50 -3.23
C GLN A 71 -1.73 -2.57 -3.19
N LEU A 72 -0.46 -2.14 -3.18
CA LEU A 72 0.70 -2.96 -2.86
C LEU A 72 1.02 -2.70 -1.41
N PHE A 73 0.77 -3.68 -0.56
CA PHE A 73 1.17 -3.70 0.84
C PHE A 73 2.46 -4.51 1.01
N THR A 74 3.30 -4.10 1.94
CA THR A 74 4.57 -4.76 2.19
C THR A 74 4.86 -4.83 3.68
N LEU A 75 5.33 -5.99 4.13
CA LEU A 75 5.93 -6.15 5.45
C LEU A 75 7.45 -6.16 5.32
N HIS A 76 8.11 -5.43 6.20
CA HIS A 76 9.54 -5.26 6.22
C HIS A 76 10.10 -5.64 7.59
N ALA A 77 11.34 -6.10 7.57
CA ALA A 77 12.15 -6.34 8.76
C ALA A 77 13.42 -5.49 8.73
N MET A 78 14.00 -5.23 9.91
CA MET A 78 15.31 -4.60 10.01
C MET A 78 16.41 -5.64 9.84
N MET A 79 17.08 -5.62 8.70
CA MET A 79 18.20 -6.49 8.41
C MET A 79 19.49 -5.69 8.47
N THR A 80 20.35 -5.98 9.46
CA THR A 80 21.53 -5.16 9.79
C THR A 80 21.11 -3.71 10.03
N ASN A 81 21.39 -2.80 9.11
CA ASN A 81 21.05 -1.37 9.19
C ASN A 81 20.06 -0.92 8.09
N ALA A 82 19.29 -1.86 7.54
CA ALA A 82 18.37 -1.63 6.43
C ALA A 82 16.97 -2.13 6.76
N ILE A 83 15.95 -1.39 6.34
CA ILE A 83 14.57 -1.89 6.34
C ILE A 83 14.34 -2.55 4.99
N THR A 84 14.07 -3.85 5.03
CA THR A 84 14.01 -4.69 3.84
C THR A 84 12.63 -5.33 3.71
N PRO A 85 11.96 -5.21 2.55
CA PRO A 85 10.68 -5.89 2.31
C PRO A 85 10.88 -7.39 2.20
N LEU A 86 10.02 -8.13 2.89
CA LEU A 86 10.06 -9.60 2.94
C LEU A 86 8.74 -10.23 2.46
N VAL A 87 7.63 -9.50 2.56
CA VAL A 87 6.31 -9.93 2.09
C VAL A 87 5.71 -8.83 1.27
N TYR A 88 5.08 -9.20 0.15
CA TYR A 88 4.39 -8.29 -0.75
C TYR A 88 2.96 -8.78 -0.95
N GLY A 89 1.98 -7.99 -0.53
CA GLY A 89 0.56 -8.25 -0.74
C GLY A 89 -0.02 -7.32 -1.80
N LEU A 90 -0.62 -7.86 -2.85
CA LEU A 90 -1.44 -7.11 -3.79
C LEU A 90 -2.90 -7.25 -3.35
N LEU A 91 -3.52 -6.15 -2.93
CA LEU A 91 -4.85 -6.10 -2.33
C LEU A 91 -5.85 -5.42 -3.26
N ILE A 92 -7.06 -5.98 -3.33
CA ILE A 92 -8.23 -5.37 -3.94
C ILE A 92 -9.05 -4.61 -2.89
N GLY A 93 -9.33 -3.33 -3.13
CA GLY A 93 -10.14 -2.48 -2.25
C GLY A 93 -9.36 -1.96 -1.04
N CYS A 94 -9.07 -0.68 -1.02
CA CYS A 94 -8.49 0.02 0.13
C CYS A 94 -9.31 1.28 0.37
N LEU A 95 -9.45 1.70 1.63
CA LEU A 95 -9.97 3.01 2.03
C LEU A 95 -9.43 4.15 1.16
N PHE A 96 -8.17 4.07 0.74
CA PHE A 96 -7.62 5.11 -0.12
C PHE A 96 -8.35 5.23 -1.46
N HIS A 97 -8.81 4.14 -2.08
CA HIS A 97 -9.63 4.17 -3.30
C HIS A 97 -11.04 4.63 -3.04
N PHE A 98 -11.60 4.23 -1.90
CA PHE A 98 -12.82 4.81 -1.40
C PHE A 98 -12.69 6.35 -1.28
N SER A 99 -11.51 6.83 -0.89
CA SER A 99 -11.18 8.25 -0.76
C SER A 99 -10.63 8.94 -2.03
N GLN A 100 -10.38 8.21 -3.13
CA GLN A 100 -9.75 8.83 -4.29
C GLN A 100 -10.78 9.61 -5.09
N CYS A 101 -10.67 10.94 -5.03
CA CYS A 101 -11.30 11.92 -5.93
C CYS A 101 -10.95 11.73 -7.43
N ARG A 102 -10.40 10.58 -7.85
CA ARG A 102 -10.16 10.27 -9.27
C ARG A 102 -11.46 10.18 -10.07
N GLN A 103 -12.56 9.74 -9.45
CA GLN A 103 -13.87 9.71 -10.11
C GLN A 103 -14.40 11.11 -10.38
N VAL A 104 -14.17 12.05 -9.46
CA VAL A 104 -14.48 13.48 -9.67
C VAL A 104 -13.73 14.00 -10.91
N GLN A 105 -12.46 13.63 -11.08
CA GLN A 105 -11.69 14.02 -12.26
C GLN A 105 -12.13 13.32 -13.53
N SER A 106 -12.31 11.99 -13.52
CA SER A 106 -12.68 11.22 -14.71
C SER A 106 -14.10 11.47 -15.20
N LYS A 107 -14.98 11.97 -14.32
CA LYS A 107 -16.37 12.35 -14.65
C LYS A 107 -16.52 13.84 -14.97
N GLY A 108 -15.42 14.59 -15.09
CA GLY A 108 -15.46 16.01 -15.44
C GLY A 108 -15.90 16.95 -14.31
N LEU A 109 -16.06 16.45 -13.09
CA LEU A 109 -16.55 17.19 -11.92
C LEU A 109 -15.43 17.99 -11.19
N THR A 110 -14.24 18.12 -11.80
CA THR A 110 -13.08 18.78 -11.17
C THR A 110 -13.34 20.26 -10.88
N THR A 111 -13.88 20.98 -11.86
CA THR A 111 -14.18 22.41 -11.72
C THR A 111 -15.23 22.62 -10.63
N LYS A 112 -16.31 21.83 -10.66
CA LYS A 112 -17.36 21.82 -9.64
C LYS A 112 -16.79 21.54 -8.24
N TYR A 113 -15.92 20.54 -8.08
CA TYR A 113 -15.26 20.26 -6.81
C TYR A 113 -14.42 21.41 -6.25
N ASN A 114 -13.80 22.20 -7.12
CA ASN A 114 -12.96 23.32 -6.69
C ASN A 114 -13.80 24.55 -6.33
N GLU A 115 -14.88 24.80 -7.09
CA GLU A 115 -15.68 26.02 -7.01
C GLU A 115 -16.88 25.91 -6.06
N ASP A 116 -17.47 24.72 -5.94
CA ASP A 116 -18.64 24.45 -5.09
C ASP A 116 -18.22 23.79 -3.77
N GLU A 117 -18.40 24.53 -2.68
CA GLU A 117 -18.07 24.06 -1.33
C GLU A 117 -18.99 22.96 -0.83
N VAL A 118 -20.29 23.00 -1.17
CA VAL A 118 -21.29 22.02 -0.76
C VAL A 118 -21.02 20.69 -1.46
N PHE A 119 -20.85 20.72 -2.79
CA PHE A 119 -20.50 19.52 -3.55
C PHE A 119 -19.18 18.90 -3.05
N ARG A 120 -18.17 19.73 -2.77
CA ARG A 120 -16.90 19.27 -2.20
C ARG A 120 -17.08 18.63 -0.82
N LEU A 121 -17.97 19.17 0.02
CA LEU A 121 -18.29 18.60 1.32
C LEU A 121 -18.97 17.23 1.16
N ASN A 122 -19.98 17.12 0.31
CA ASN A 122 -20.70 15.87 0.05
C ASN A 122 -19.76 14.77 -0.47
N VAL A 123 -18.81 15.13 -1.35
CA VAL A 123 -17.75 14.20 -1.79
C VAL A 123 -16.87 13.76 -0.61
N LYS A 124 -16.55 14.64 0.34
CA LYS A 124 -15.80 14.26 1.54
C LYS A 124 -16.63 13.40 2.50
N GLU A 125 -17.93 13.60 2.58
CA GLU A 125 -18.84 12.75 3.36
C GLU A 125 -18.90 11.33 2.80
N LEU A 126 -18.92 11.18 1.47
CA LEU A 126 -18.77 9.87 0.84
C LEU A 126 -17.50 9.16 1.32
N ILE A 127 -16.38 9.87 1.50
CA ILE A 127 -15.14 9.31 2.04
C ILE A 127 -15.26 8.96 3.53
N ALA A 128 -16.02 9.76 4.28
CA ALA A 128 -16.24 9.58 5.71
C ALA A 128 -17.04 8.31 6.04
N LEU A 129 -17.80 7.75 5.10
CA LEU A 129 -18.49 6.47 5.27
C LEU A 129 -17.58 5.32 5.70
N ALA A 130 -16.29 5.36 5.38
CA ALA A 130 -15.34 4.35 5.85
C ALA A 130 -15.11 4.37 7.37
N PHE A 131 -15.50 5.45 8.01
CA PHE A 131 -15.46 5.62 9.45
C PHE A 131 -16.82 5.33 10.09
N ALA A 132 -17.88 5.09 9.32
CA ALA A 132 -19.18 4.73 9.86
C ALA A 132 -19.17 3.28 10.40
N PRO A 133 -19.96 2.94 11.44
CA PRO A 133 -20.22 1.56 11.81
C PRO A 133 -20.74 0.74 10.63
N LEU A 134 -20.35 -0.53 10.53
CA LEU A 134 -20.66 -1.38 9.36
C LEU A 134 -22.18 -1.52 9.08
N ASP A 135 -22.98 -1.51 10.14
CA ASP A 135 -24.44 -1.58 10.11
C ASP A 135 -25.09 -0.25 9.69
N GLN A 136 -24.37 0.87 9.79
CA GLN A 136 -24.86 2.21 9.45
C GLN A 136 -24.43 2.68 8.05
N ILE A 137 -23.58 1.92 7.34
CA ILE A 137 -23.02 2.32 6.04
C ILE A 137 -24.10 2.63 5.00
N ILE A 138 -25.11 1.77 4.88
CA ILE A 138 -26.16 1.92 3.86
C ILE A 138 -27.00 3.16 4.17
N THR A 139 -27.49 3.29 5.41
CA THR A 139 -28.27 4.45 5.86
C THR A 139 -27.51 5.76 5.67
N SER A 140 -26.22 5.76 6.02
CA SER A 140 -25.36 6.95 5.88
C SER A 140 -25.14 7.30 4.41
N PHE A 141 -25.00 6.30 3.53
CA PHE A 141 -24.85 6.53 2.09
C PHE A 141 -26.12 7.13 1.48
N ASP A 142 -27.29 6.59 1.84
CA ASP A 142 -28.58 7.08 1.33
C ASP A 142 -28.81 8.56 1.73
N LEU A 143 -28.48 8.93 2.98
CA LEU A 143 -28.53 10.34 3.45
C LEU A 143 -27.58 11.28 2.69
N ILE A 144 -26.42 10.79 2.26
CA ILE A 144 -25.46 11.59 1.50
C ILE A 144 -25.93 11.73 0.04
N CYS A 145 -26.53 10.69 -0.53
CA CYS A 145 -27.06 10.72 -1.90
C CYS A 145 -28.12 11.80 -2.08
N ASP A 146 -29.02 11.97 -1.10
CA ASP A 146 -30.07 12.98 -1.13
C ASP A 146 -29.55 14.43 -1.17
N GLN A 147 -28.26 14.64 -0.87
CA GLN A 147 -27.61 15.95 -0.91
C GLN A 147 -26.90 16.24 -2.24
N PHE A 148 -26.73 15.24 -3.10
CA PHE A 148 -26.13 15.42 -4.41
C PHE A 148 -27.17 15.93 -5.41
N ASP A 149 -26.72 16.79 -6.33
CA ASP A 149 -27.52 17.20 -7.49
C ASP A 149 -27.37 16.23 -8.67
N ASP A 150 -28.26 16.37 -9.65
CA ASP A 150 -28.36 15.43 -10.79
C ASP A 150 -27.06 15.31 -11.60
N ASP A 151 -26.24 16.36 -11.62
CA ASP A 151 -24.93 16.37 -12.29
C ASP A 151 -23.95 15.33 -11.69
N ALA A 152 -24.19 14.91 -10.46
CA ALA A 152 -23.34 13.97 -9.72
C ALA A 152 -23.88 12.53 -9.72
N ASN A 153 -25.00 12.25 -10.39
CA ASN A 153 -25.61 10.90 -10.44
C ASN A 153 -24.60 9.83 -10.86
N ASP A 154 -23.82 10.15 -11.88
CA ASP A 154 -22.73 9.32 -12.38
C ASP A 154 -21.71 8.93 -11.30
N LEU A 155 -21.40 9.85 -10.39
CA LEU A 155 -20.47 9.63 -9.28
C LEU A 155 -21.13 8.76 -8.20
N VAL A 156 -22.39 9.05 -7.87
CA VAL A 156 -23.18 8.32 -6.89
C VAL A 156 -23.38 6.86 -7.32
N GLU A 157 -23.79 6.62 -8.56
CA GLU A 157 -23.95 5.28 -9.14
C GLU A 157 -22.66 4.45 -9.08
N TYR A 158 -21.53 5.10 -9.34
CA TYR A 158 -20.23 4.45 -9.20
C TYR A 158 -20.03 3.96 -7.76
N PHE A 159 -20.18 4.85 -6.77
CA PHE A 159 -20.01 4.48 -5.36
C PHE A 159 -21.02 3.42 -4.91
N GLU A 160 -22.27 3.53 -5.35
CA GLU A 160 -23.31 2.58 -5.03
C GLU A 160 -22.95 1.19 -5.57
N LYS A 161 -22.51 1.10 -6.83
CA LYS A 161 -22.10 -0.18 -7.43
C LYS A 161 -20.83 -0.76 -6.80
N THR A 162 -19.82 0.08 -6.56
CA THR A 162 -18.52 -0.42 -6.13
C THR A 162 -18.46 -0.74 -4.64
N CYS A 163 -19.11 0.07 -3.80
CA CYS A 163 -18.87 0.07 -2.35
C CYS A 163 -20.08 -0.29 -1.51
N ILE A 164 -21.30 0.01 -1.97
CA ILE A 164 -22.53 -0.13 -1.17
C ILE A 164 -23.36 -1.35 -1.58
N GLY A 165 -23.44 -1.61 -2.89
CA GLY A 165 -24.30 -2.60 -3.51
C GLY A 165 -25.61 -1.97 -4.03
N GLU A 166 -25.87 -2.14 -5.33
CA GLU A 166 -27.09 -1.63 -5.96
C GLU A 166 -28.34 -2.32 -5.39
N PRO A 167 -29.48 -1.63 -5.28
CA PRO A 167 -30.75 -2.25 -4.96
C PRO A 167 -31.09 -3.37 -5.95
N LYS A 168 -31.63 -4.49 -5.45
CA LYS A 168 -32.16 -5.53 -6.35
C LYS A 168 -33.46 -5.05 -6.96
N ARG A 169 -33.67 -5.38 -8.25
CA ARG A 169 -34.94 -5.11 -8.95
C ARG A 169 -36.17 -5.71 -8.28
N SER A 170 -35.98 -6.74 -7.46
CA SER A 170 -37.04 -7.40 -6.69
C SER A 170 -37.46 -6.63 -5.42
N GLY A 171 -36.77 -5.55 -5.04
CA GLY A 171 -36.99 -4.84 -3.77
C GLY A 171 -36.48 -5.57 -2.53
N THR A 172 -36.00 -6.81 -2.66
CA THR A 172 -35.57 -7.68 -1.54
C THR A 172 -34.08 -7.54 -1.22
N GLY A 173 -33.68 -6.32 -0.84
CA GLY A 173 -32.32 -5.98 -0.41
C GLY A 173 -31.38 -5.56 -1.55
N ARG A 174 -30.09 -5.45 -1.23
CA ARG A 174 -29.04 -4.97 -2.16
C ARG A 174 -28.23 -6.13 -2.76
N LYS A 175 -27.65 -5.90 -3.94
CA LYS A 175 -26.64 -6.77 -4.56
C LYS A 175 -25.36 -6.72 -3.73
N LYS A 176 -24.50 -7.72 -3.89
CA LYS A 176 -23.19 -7.70 -3.24
C LYS A 176 -22.32 -6.61 -3.88
N PRO A 177 -21.74 -5.67 -3.09
CA PRO A 177 -20.84 -4.66 -3.64
C PRO A 177 -19.57 -5.30 -4.22
N GLN A 178 -18.94 -4.60 -5.16
CA GLN A 178 -17.63 -5.01 -5.70
C GLN A 178 -16.58 -5.11 -4.58
N PHE A 179 -16.62 -4.19 -3.62
CA PHE A 179 -15.80 -4.19 -2.42
C PHE A 179 -16.67 -4.31 -1.17
N ASP A 180 -16.52 -5.43 -0.47
CA ASP A 180 -17.19 -5.69 0.81
C ASP A 180 -16.87 -4.59 1.83
N HIS A 181 -17.86 -4.17 2.62
CA HIS A 181 -17.74 -3.09 3.60
C HIS A 181 -16.54 -3.29 4.53
N LYS A 182 -16.28 -4.53 4.95
CA LYS A 182 -15.17 -4.88 5.86
C LYS A 182 -13.78 -4.59 5.28
N LEU A 183 -13.65 -4.46 3.96
CA LEU A 183 -12.35 -4.28 3.29
C LEU A 183 -11.88 -2.82 3.31
N TRP A 184 -12.81 -1.87 3.25
CA TRP A 184 -12.51 -0.44 3.18
C TRP A 184 -12.88 0.32 4.45
N ASN A 185 -13.72 -0.26 5.31
CA ASN A 185 -14.04 0.30 6.61
C ASN A 185 -12.83 0.32 7.55
N ILE A 186 -12.71 1.39 8.32
CA ILE A 186 -11.65 1.60 9.31
C ILE A 186 -12.19 2.00 10.68
N HIS A 187 -13.50 2.00 10.90
CA HIS A 187 -14.14 2.39 12.16
C HIS A 187 -13.49 1.68 13.35
N ASP A 188 -13.45 0.35 13.33
CA ASP A 188 -12.90 -0.45 14.43
C ASP A 188 -11.40 -0.22 14.64
N ARG A 189 -10.66 0.10 13.57
CA ARG A 189 -9.23 0.41 13.63
C ARG A 189 -8.94 1.76 14.26
N VAL A 190 -9.80 2.75 14.02
CA VAL A 190 -9.73 4.09 14.60
C VAL A 190 -10.10 4.04 16.07
N VAL A 191 -11.17 3.33 16.43
CA VAL A 191 -11.58 3.08 17.82
C VAL A 191 -10.45 2.39 18.61
N ALA A 192 -9.72 1.47 17.98
CA ALA A 192 -8.56 0.80 18.57
C ALA A 192 -7.26 1.64 18.62
N THR A 193 -7.29 2.94 18.31
CA THR A 193 -6.15 3.89 18.39
C THR A 193 -4.83 3.42 17.76
N VAL A 194 -4.91 2.71 16.62
CA VAL A 194 -3.70 2.24 15.89
C VAL A 194 -3.03 3.40 15.14
N PRO A 195 -1.73 3.69 15.36
CA PRO A 195 -1.03 4.83 14.72
C PRO A 195 -0.94 4.75 13.19
N ARG A 196 -0.97 5.92 12.52
CA ARG A 196 -1.09 6.09 11.05
C ARG A 196 0.20 6.52 10.33
N SER A 197 1.41 6.25 10.83
CA SER A 197 2.62 6.66 10.10
C SER A 197 3.65 5.54 9.96
N ASN A 198 4.16 5.37 8.73
CA ASN A 198 5.12 4.32 8.37
C ASN A 198 6.46 4.81 7.79
N ASN A 199 6.77 6.11 7.86
CA ASN A 199 7.82 6.87 7.16
C ASN A 199 8.98 6.08 6.49
N SER A 200 9.55 5.08 7.16
CA SER A 200 10.52 4.13 6.61
C SER A 200 10.05 3.29 5.41
N ALA A 201 8.84 2.73 5.44
CA ALA A 201 8.30 1.92 4.33
C ALA A 201 7.92 2.79 3.13
N GLU A 202 7.49 4.04 3.37
CA GLU A 202 7.23 5.04 2.33
C GLU A 202 8.49 5.38 1.52
N GLY A 203 9.64 5.51 2.17
CA GLY A 203 10.94 5.69 1.51
C GLY A 203 11.29 4.54 0.55
N TRP A 204 11.07 3.29 0.98
CA TRP A 204 11.25 2.12 0.12
C TRP A 204 10.25 2.12 -1.04
N HIS A 205 8.96 2.38 -0.77
CA HIS A 205 7.97 2.42 -1.84
C HIS A 205 8.21 3.55 -2.86
N ASN A 206 8.81 4.67 -2.43
CA ASN A 206 9.31 5.74 -3.30
C ASN A 206 10.42 5.27 -4.24
N ALA A 207 11.39 4.52 -3.72
CA ALA A 207 12.42 3.90 -4.54
C ALA A 207 11.87 2.80 -5.46
N PHE A 208 10.95 1.96 -4.97
CA PHE A 208 10.34 0.90 -5.75
C PHE A 208 9.50 1.42 -6.92
N ALA A 209 8.65 2.44 -6.68
CA ALA A 209 7.87 3.06 -7.76
C ALA A 209 8.73 3.59 -8.90
N ARG A 210 9.85 4.26 -8.57
CA ARG A 210 10.81 4.73 -9.57
C ARG A 210 11.47 3.58 -10.35
N ARG A 211 11.73 2.45 -9.70
CA ARG A 211 12.30 1.24 -10.35
C ARG A 211 11.29 0.50 -11.23
N VAL A 212 10.01 0.55 -10.89
CA VAL A 212 8.94 0.01 -11.73
C VAL A 212 8.70 0.91 -12.94
N ALA A 213 8.79 2.24 -12.75
CA ALA A 213 8.72 3.26 -13.81
C ALA A 213 7.44 3.23 -14.66
N ILE A 214 6.38 2.58 -14.16
CA ILE A 214 5.08 2.44 -14.80
C ILE A 214 4.02 2.66 -13.73
N SER A 215 3.05 3.53 -13.97
CA SER A 215 1.98 3.84 -13.02
C SER A 215 1.01 2.67 -12.82
N HIS A 216 0.75 1.92 -13.90
CA HIS A 216 -0.16 0.77 -13.93
C HIS A 216 0.51 -0.42 -14.65
N PRO A 217 1.50 -1.08 -14.01
CA PRO A 217 2.15 -2.25 -14.60
C PRO A 217 1.15 -3.41 -14.74
N THR A 218 1.37 -4.33 -15.69
CA THR A 218 0.64 -5.61 -15.72
C THR A 218 1.12 -6.53 -14.59
N ILE A 219 0.31 -7.53 -14.21
CA ILE A 219 0.60 -8.37 -13.04
C ILE A 219 1.92 -9.11 -13.23
N VAL A 220 2.20 -9.50 -14.47
CA VAL A 220 3.47 -10.12 -14.86
C VAL A 220 4.66 -9.16 -14.71
N LYS A 221 4.52 -7.90 -15.14
CA LYS A 221 5.58 -6.91 -14.97
C LYS A 221 5.83 -6.58 -13.50
N LEU A 222 4.77 -6.43 -12.71
CA LEU A 222 4.89 -6.15 -11.29
C LEU A 222 5.48 -7.34 -10.54
N GLY A 223 4.99 -8.55 -10.81
CA GLY A 223 5.50 -9.80 -10.26
C GLY A 223 6.98 -10.00 -10.57
N GLU A 224 7.43 -9.75 -11.81
CA GLU A 224 8.85 -9.80 -12.17
C GLU A 224 9.70 -8.77 -11.38
N LYS A 225 9.16 -7.58 -11.13
CA LYS A 225 9.85 -6.58 -10.30
C LYS A 225 9.96 -7.03 -8.85
N ILE A 226 8.92 -7.65 -8.30
CA ILE A 226 8.93 -8.23 -6.96
C ILE A 226 9.93 -9.41 -6.89
N ARG A 227 9.98 -10.29 -7.90
CA ARG A 227 10.98 -11.37 -8.00
C ARG A 227 12.42 -10.85 -8.03
N ARG A 228 12.68 -9.74 -8.73
CA ARG A 228 13.99 -9.09 -8.74
C ARG A 228 14.37 -8.56 -7.36
N GLU A 229 13.43 -7.95 -6.63
CA GLU A 229 13.68 -7.52 -5.25
C GLU A 229 14.02 -8.69 -4.34
N GLN A 230 13.29 -9.81 -4.47
CA GLN A 230 13.59 -11.04 -3.74
C GLN A 230 14.98 -11.59 -4.08
N SER A 231 15.35 -11.62 -5.36
CA SER A 231 16.67 -12.09 -5.77
C SER A 231 17.79 -11.20 -5.22
N LYS A 232 17.60 -9.87 -5.21
CA LYS A 232 18.54 -8.94 -4.57
C LYS A 232 18.67 -9.22 -3.07
N PHE A 233 17.55 -9.43 -2.40
CA PHE A 233 17.54 -9.79 -0.98
C PHE A 233 18.32 -11.08 -0.71
N GLU A 234 18.16 -12.11 -1.53
CA GLU A 234 18.90 -13.37 -1.37
C GLU A 234 20.41 -13.21 -1.56
N VAL A 235 20.84 -12.39 -2.52
CA VAL A 235 22.26 -12.05 -2.72
C VAL A 235 22.80 -11.28 -1.51
N ASP A 236 22.05 -10.31 -1.01
CA ASP A 236 22.44 -9.52 0.16
C ASP A 236 22.49 -10.41 1.42
N MET A 237 21.55 -11.34 1.59
CA MET A 237 21.58 -12.30 2.71
C MET A 237 22.78 -13.23 2.66
N ALA A 238 23.12 -13.78 1.50
CA ALA A 238 24.29 -14.64 1.36
C ALA A 238 25.58 -13.91 1.76
N LYS A 239 25.71 -12.65 1.36
CA LYS A 239 26.84 -11.80 1.75
C LYS A 239 26.89 -11.53 3.26
N ILE A 240 25.74 -11.26 3.90
CA ILE A 240 25.67 -11.08 5.36
C ILE A 240 26.09 -12.36 6.08
N LEU A 241 25.63 -13.52 5.65
CA LEU A 241 26.01 -14.82 6.22
C LEU A 241 27.51 -15.12 6.05
N GLN A 242 28.14 -14.58 5.01
CA GLN A 242 29.60 -14.63 4.80
C GLN A 242 30.37 -13.58 5.63
N GLY A 243 29.69 -12.78 6.46
CA GLY A 243 30.30 -11.75 7.29
C GLY A 243 30.54 -10.41 6.60
N HIS A 244 30.02 -10.19 5.39
CA HIS A 244 30.16 -8.91 4.71
C HIS A 244 29.21 -7.83 5.28
N ASN A 245 29.71 -6.60 5.38
CA ASN A 245 28.91 -5.44 5.73
C ASN A 245 28.21 -4.83 4.49
N ILE A 246 26.88 -4.87 4.47
CA ILE A 246 26.09 -4.28 3.37
C ILE A 246 25.73 -2.84 3.71
N LYS A 247 26.23 -1.90 2.89
CA LYS A 247 25.91 -0.48 3.01
C LYS A 247 24.63 -0.17 2.24
N THR A 248 23.51 -0.08 2.94
CA THR A 248 22.19 0.20 2.33
C THR A 248 21.81 1.69 2.37
N LYS A 249 22.31 2.45 3.36
CA LYS A 249 22.12 3.90 3.47
C LYS A 249 23.29 4.69 2.84
N LYS A 250 22.99 5.85 2.25
CA LYS A 250 24.01 6.81 1.78
C LYS A 250 24.94 7.19 2.93
N ALA A 251 26.20 7.48 2.61
CA ALA A 251 27.22 7.78 3.61
C ALA A 251 26.86 8.99 4.48
N CYS A 252 26.21 10.02 3.94
CA CYS A 252 25.75 11.19 4.72
C CYS A 252 24.78 10.81 5.83
N TYR A 253 23.76 9.99 5.53
CA TYR A 253 22.78 9.53 6.53
C TYR A 253 23.41 8.59 7.56
N ARG A 254 24.35 7.73 7.16
CA ARG A 254 25.08 6.87 8.12
C ARG A 254 25.89 7.71 9.11
N LYS A 255 26.63 8.71 8.61
CA LYS A 255 27.39 9.64 9.46
C LYS A 255 26.48 10.45 10.38
N LEU A 256 25.29 10.83 9.91
CA LEU A 256 24.28 11.48 10.74
C LEU A 256 23.78 10.56 11.86
N ASP A 257 23.36 9.33 11.54
CA ASP A 257 22.93 8.32 12.51
C ASP A 257 24.04 8.07 13.56
N GLU A 258 25.30 7.90 13.13
CA GLU A 258 26.45 7.72 14.02
C GLU A 258 26.64 8.90 14.99
N ARG A 259 26.46 10.16 14.53
CA ARG A 259 26.53 11.34 15.40
C ARG A 259 25.37 11.37 16.41
N ILE A 260 24.15 11.09 15.96
CA ILE A 260 22.97 11.06 16.83
C ILE A 260 23.12 9.96 17.89
N THR A 261 23.52 8.75 17.51
CA THR A 261 23.75 7.65 18.45
C THR A 261 24.82 8.00 19.49
N ARG A 262 25.91 8.68 19.10
CA ARG A 262 26.93 9.14 20.06
C ARG A 262 26.35 10.15 21.05
N LEU A 263 25.58 11.14 20.60
CA LEU A 263 24.97 12.13 21.48
C LEU A 263 24.01 11.47 22.47
N VAL A 264 23.18 10.54 22.01
CA VAL A 264 22.22 9.81 22.87
C VAL A 264 22.94 8.93 23.90
N ASN A 265 24.01 8.23 23.51
CA ASN A 265 24.78 7.38 24.44
C ASN A 265 25.58 8.18 25.47
N LEU A 266 25.92 9.43 25.17
CA LEU A 266 26.61 10.35 26.08
C LEU A 266 25.64 11.26 26.86
N PHE A 267 24.34 10.95 26.86
CA PHE A 267 23.34 11.78 27.53
C PHE A 267 23.57 11.81 29.04
N ASP A 268 23.73 13.02 29.57
CA ASP A 268 23.78 13.32 31.00
C ASP A 268 22.53 14.14 31.38
N PRO A 269 21.67 13.64 32.29
CA PRO A 269 20.49 14.36 32.75
C PRO A 269 20.78 15.74 33.33
N THR A 270 21.98 15.97 33.88
CA THR A 270 22.38 17.27 34.43
C THR A 270 22.70 18.31 33.36
N GLN A 271 22.89 17.88 32.10
CA GLN A 271 23.23 18.73 30.95
C GLN A 271 22.15 18.72 29.85
N LEU A 272 20.88 18.59 30.23
CA LEU A 272 19.76 18.48 29.29
C LEU A 272 19.72 19.59 28.23
N ASP A 273 19.94 20.84 28.62
CA ASP A 273 19.93 21.99 27.69
C ASP A 273 21.03 21.87 26.62
N GLN A 274 22.24 21.46 27.02
CA GLN A 274 23.36 21.26 26.09
C GLN A 274 23.11 20.06 25.17
N PHE A 275 22.54 18.97 25.69
CA PHE A 275 22.13 17.82 24.89
C PHE A 275 21.10 18.22 23.82
N LEU A 276 20.07 18.99 24.19
CA LEU A 276 19.05 19.46 23.26
C LEU A 276 19.63 20.37 22.16
N LYS A 277 20.52 21.31 22.53
CA LYS A 277 21.23 22.16 21.56
C LYS A 277 22.08 21.34 20.58
N ASN A 278 22.81 20.35 21.08
CA ASN A 278 23.62 19.46 20.24
C ASN A 278 22.77 18.58 19.31
N MET A 279 21.62 18.10 19.79
CA MET A 279 20.66 17.34 18.98
C MET A 279 20.03 18.22 17.90
N ALA A 280 19.61 19.44 18.24
CA ALA A 280 19.01 20.39 17.30
C ALA A 280 19.95 20.70 16.11
N ALA A 281 21.26 20.82 16.35
CA ALA A 281 22.26 21.03 15.29
C ALA A 281 22.36 19.87 14.27
N ASN A 282 21.77 18.71 14.57
CA ASN A 282 21.75 17.53 13.69
C ASN A 282 20.38 17.29 13.02
N VAL A 283 19.33 18.00 13.42
CA VAL A 283 17.98 17.84 12.86
C VAL A 283 17.73 18.95 11.83
N THR A 284 17.52 18.56 10.57
CA THR A 284 17.02 19.45 9.51
C THR A 284 15.56 19.09 9.21
N LEU A 285 14.68 20.10 9.19
CA LEU A 285 13.29 19.97 8.75
C LEU A 285 13.20 19.70 7.24
#